data_AF-A0A8J2MQQ1-F1
#
_entry.id   AF-A0A8J2MQQ1-F1
#
_cell.length_a   1.000
_cell.length_b   1.000
_cell.length_c   1.000
_cell.angle_alpha   90.00
_cell.angle_beta   90.00
_cell.angle_gamma   90.00
#
_symmetry.space_group_name_H-M   'P 1'
#
loop_
_entity.id
_entity.type
_entity.pdbx_description
1 polymer ?
#
loop_
_entity_poly.entity_id
_entity_poly.type
_entity_poly.pdbx_seq_one_letter_code
_entity_poly.pdbx_strand_id
1 'polypeptide(L)'
;MGKRLADDIIDAYCDKLQESVDKEVDGMLAMQYILLEPNSIKNLVKGDKNICQVIYDHCRAHYLVLFRNKLNPKRIIVYDPIVPQKHSVIETLNDSVREQILVMFGHLYQDDEIVEIAIETGLSTQNDCWSCGLRAVAFTTHLLLGINPANYEYDLEKVGKFTMEIIKMDRPDRNVIASGQIGQEIKGNKSCLTIVRVTKGEKFAVENGTAYVISKQSSMEPLLNNEQEVIIPKENEEKLSILLSKNDDRNRNNDNDKKNGNI
;
A
#
# COMPACT_ATOMS: atom_id res chain seq x y z
N MET A 1 -1.96 -30.39 9.01
CA MET A 1 -2.46 -29.01 9.21
C MET A 1 -1.27 -28.09 9.35
N GLY A 2 -1.30 -26.92 8.72
CA GLY A 2 -0.24 -25.93 8.90
C GLY A 2 -0.33 -25.22 10.25
N LYS A 3 0.77 -24.58 10.67
CA LYS A 3 0.87 -23.86 11.94
C LYS A 3 0.83 -22.36 11.67
N ARG A 4 -0.06 -21.66 12.37
CA ARG A 4 -0.13 -20.20 12.35
C ARG A 4 1.15 -19.63 12.99
N LEU A 5 1.76 -18.63 12.33
CA LEU A 5 2.85 -17.88 12.96
C LEU A 5 2.27 -16.99 14.07
N ALA A 6 2.99 -16.93 15.18
CA ALA A 6 2.69 -16.02 16.27
C ALA A 6 3.36 -14.66 16.03
N ASP A 7 2.84 -13.62 16.68
CA ASP A 7 3.28 -12.23 16.50
C ASP A 7 4.78 -12.07 16.75
N ASP A 8 5.29 -12.71 17.80
CA ASP A 8 6.71 -12.70 18.20
C ASP A 8 7.64 -13.24 17.12
N ILE A 9 7.21 -14.27 16.38
CA ILE A 9 7.98 -14.83 15.26
C ILE A 9 8.00 -13.86 14.07
N ILE A 10 6.87 -13.21 13.78
CA ILE A 10 6.77 -12.22 12.70
C ILE A 10 7.62 -10.99 13.03
N ASP A 11 7.51 -10.49 14.26
CA ASP A 11 8.26 -9.33 14.75
C ASP A 11 9.77 -9.62 14.72
N ALA A 12 10.20 -10.76 15.27
CA ALA A 12 11.62 -11.16 15.24
C ALA A 12 12.17 -11.32 13.81
N TYR A 13 11.35 -11.80 12.88
CA TYR A 13 11.73 -11.88 11.47
C TYR A 13 11.87 -10.48 10.85
N CYS A 14 10.91 -9.59 11.10
CA CYS A 14 10.92 -8.22 10.61
C CYS A 14 12.14 -7.45 11.14
N ASP A 15 12.53 -7.64 12.40
CA ASP A 15 13.75 -7.06 12.97
C ASP A 15 15.01 -7.50 12.20
N LYS A 16 15.16 -8.80 11.95
CA LYS A 16 16.28 -9.33 11.16
C LYS A 16 16.28 -8.83 9.72
N LEU A 17 15.10 -8.73 9.12
CA LEU A 17 14.95 -8.22 7.77
C LEU A 17 15.32 -6.73 7.70
N GLN A 18 14.88 -5.91 8.66
CA GLN A 18 15.21 -4.50 8.80
C GLN A 18 16.72 -4.27 8.96
N GLU A 19 17.40 -5.11 9.74
CA GLU A 19 18.87 -5.10 9.88
C GLU A 19 19.58 -5.46 8.57
N SER A 20 19.05 -6.43 7.82
CA SER A 20 19.66 -6.91 6.58
C SER A 20 19.63 -5.90 5.42
N VAL A 21 18.72 -4.92 5.49
CA VAL A 21 18.56 -3.85 4.50
C VAL A 21 19.03 -2.49 5.02
N ASP A 22 19.91 -2.47 6.02
CA ASP A 22 20.51 -1.26 6.61
C ASP A 22 19.48 -0.16 6.96
N LYS A 23 18.27 -0.57 7.39
CA LYS A 23 17.17 0.33 7.76
C LYS A 23 16.77 1.31 6.63
N GLU A 24 16.84 0.87 5.37
CA GLU A 24 16.40 1.62 4.18
C GLU A 24 14.88 1.88 4.14
N VAL A 25 14.10 1.22 4.98
CA VAL A 25 12.64 1.36 5.10
C VAL A 25 12.25 1.78 6.52
N ASP A 26 11.15 2.51 6.66
CA ASP A 26 10.47 2.74 7.94
C ASP A 26 9.39 1.66 8.15
N GLY A 27 8.94 1.46 9.38
CA GLY A 27 7.97 0.43 9.72
C GLY A 27 8.63 -0.82 10.29
N MET A 28 8.09 -2.00 9.96
CA MET A 28 8.48 -3.29 10.55
C MET A 28 8.57 -3.26 12.08
N LEU A 29 7.75 -2.40 12.69
CA LEU A 29 7.65 -2.28 14.13
C LEU A 29 6.88 -3.48 14.68
N ALA A 30 7.16 -3.83 15.93
CA ALA A 30 6.35 -4.80 16.65
C ALA A 30 4.87 -4.40 16.58
N MET A 31 3.99 -5.31 16.17
CA MET A 31 2.58 -4.96 15.86
C MET A 31 1.86 -4.31 17.05
N GLN A 32 2.14 -4.79 18.27
CA GLN A 32 1.62 -4.21 19.51
C GLN A 32 1.95 -2.72 19.69
N TYR A 33 3.09 -2.27 19.15
CA TYR A 33 3.57 -0.90 19.30
C TYR A 33 2.62 0.11 18.62
N ILE A 34 2.02 -0.30 17.49
CA ILE A 34 1.03 0.51 16.75
C ILE A 34 -0.18 0.82 17.64
N LEU A 35 -0.59 -0.13 18.47
CA LEU A 35 -1.78 0.01 19.31
C LEU A 35 -1.47 0.64 20.67
N LEU A 36 -0.31 0.33 21.25
CA LEU A 36 0.05 0.76 22.61
C LEU A 36 0.70 2.15 22.65
N GLU A 37 1.48 2.51 21.62
CA GLU A 37 2.20 3.78 21.56
C GLU A 37 1.96 4.56 20.26
N PRO A 38 0.69 4.80 19.84
CA PRO A 38 0.39 5.45 18.57
C PRO A 38 1.01 6.85 18.43
N ASN A 39 1.15 7.58 19.54
CA ASN A 39 1.75 8.92 19.55
C ASN A 39 3.26 8.93 19.26
N SER A 40 3.94 7.80 19.47
CA SER A 40 5.37 7.64 19.24
C SER A 40 5.69 7.32 17.78
N ILE A 41 4.71 6.82 17.01
CA ILE A 41 4.90 6.41 15.60
C ILE A 41 5.44 7.54 14.73
N LYS A 42 4.97 8.78 14.93
CA LYS A 42 5.50 9.97 14.21
C LYS A 42 7.00 10.20 14.39
N ASN A 43 7.60 9.62 15.43
CA ASN A 43 9.04 9.71 15.69
C ASN A 43 9.83 8.63 14.94
N LEU A 44 9.19 7.51 14.60
CA LEU A 44 9.80 6.35 13.96
C LEU A 44 9.54 6.30 12.45
N VAL A 45 8.40 6.83 12.01
CA VAL A 45 7.97 6.83 10.61
C VAL A 45 7.95 8.28 10.14
N LYS A 46 8.89 8.65 9.27
CA LYS A 46 9.05 10.04 8.80
C LYS A 46 8.52 10.26 7.38
N GLY A 47 8.40 9.19 6.62
CA GLY A 47 7.83 9.21 5.27
C GLY A 47 8.80 9.67 4.17
N ASP A 48 10.07 9.90 4.51
CA ASP A 48 11.20 10.12 3.60
C ASP A 48 11.77 8.80 3.02
N LYS A 49 11.41 7.67 3.62
CA LYS A 49 11.70 6.32 3.15
C LYS A 49 10.44 5.58 2.68
N ASN A 50 10.64 4.44 2.04
CA ASN A 50 9.56 3.48 1.86
C ASN A 50 9.11 3.02 3.25
N ILE A 51 7.81 2.76 3.41
CA ILE A 51 7.25 2.25 4.66
C ILE A 51 6.69 0.87 4.39
N CYS A 52 7.08 -0.12 5.19
CA CYS A 52 6.54 -1.48 5.10
C CYS A 52 6.18 -1.95 6.51
N GLN A 53 4.92 -2.30 6.75
CA GLN A 53 4.45 -2.68 8.09
C GLN A 53 3.48 -3.85 8.01
N VAL A 54 3.76 -4.91 8.77
CA VAL A 54 2.77 -5.95 9.04
C VAL A 54 1.80 -5.43 10.09
N ILE A 55 0.50 -5.57 9.88
CA ILE A 55 -0.53 -5.22 10.85
C ILE A 55 -1.47 -6.39 11.11
N TYR A 56 -2.19 -6.31 12.23
CA TYR A 56 -3.13 -7.33 12.64
C TYR A 56 -4.56 -6.83 12.59
N ASP A 57 -5.37 -7.38 11.69
CA ASP A 57 -6.79 -7.15 11.66
C ASP A 57 -7.48 -7.94 12.78
N HIS A 58 -7.88 -7.23 13.83
CA HIS A 58 -8.57 -7.82 14.97
C HIS A 58 -10.01 -8.24 14.67
N CYS A 59 -10.65 -7.65 13.65
CA CYS A 59 -12.01 -8.01 13.24
C CYS A 59 -12.04 -9.37 12.55
N ARG A 60 -11.00 -9.69 11.77
CA ARG A 60 -10.88 -10.95 11.01
C ARG A 60 -9.83 -11.93 11.57
N ALA A 61 -9.14 -11.55 12.64
CA ALA A 61 -8.04 -12.30 13.24
C ALA A 61 -6.97 -12.67 12.20
N HIS A 62 -6.47 -11.68 11.44
CA HIS A 62 -5.71 -11.89 10.20
C HIS A 62 -4.54 -10.91 10.05
N TYR A 63 -3.41 -11.36 9.48
CA TYR A 63 -2.27 -10.49 9.17
C TYR A 63 -2.34 -9.95 7.74
N LEU A 64 -1.99 -8.69 7.58
CA LEU A 64 -1.88 -8.02 6.29
C LEU A 64 -0.69 -7.05 6.28
N VAL A 65 -0.25 -6.66 5.09
CA VAL A 65 0.94 -5.79 4.93
C VAL A 65 0.55 -4.46 4.33
N LEU A 66 0.99 -3.38 4.97
CA LEU A 66 0.88 -2.01 4.49
C LEU A 66 2.19 -1.61 3.84
N PHE A 67 2.12 -1.03 2.65
CA PHE A 67 3.29 -0.51 1.95
C PHE A 67 3.05 0.89 1.41
N ARG A 68 3.98 1.81 1.62
CA ARG A 68 4.00 3.14 0.99
C ARG A 68 5.33 3.37 0.33
N ASN A 69 5.31 3.66 -0.96
CA ASN A 69 6.51 4.04 -1.71
C ASN A 69 6.82 5.54 -1.50
N LYS A 70 8.06 5.89 -1.17
CA LYS A 70 8.49 7.29 -1.02
C LYS A 70 8.32 8.13 -2.29
N LEU A 71 8.42 7.50 -3.46
CA LEU A 71 8.25 8.13 -4.77
C LEU A 71 6.77 8.36 -5.12
N ASN A 72 5.85 7.61 -4.51
CA ASN A 72 4.41 7.81 -4.62
C ASN A 72 3.80 8.00 -3.22
N PRO A 73 4.09 9.15 -2.56
CA PRO A 73 3.80 9.36 -1.14
C PRO A 73 2.30 9.43 -0.83
N LYS A 74 1.44 9.62 -1.83
CA LYS A 74 -0.02 9.70 -1.67
C LYS A 74 -0.70 8.34 -1.75
N ARG A 75 0.04 7.25 -2.00
CA ARG A 75 -0.53 5.91 -2.13
C ARG A 75 -0.03 4.98 -1.04
N ILE A 76 -0.98 4.40 -0.31
CA ILE A 76 -0.76 3.30 0.62
C ILE A 76 -1.36 2.06 -0.03
N ILE A 77 -0.55 1.01 -0.18
CA ILE A 77 -0.97 -0.27 -0.73
C ILE A 77 -1.21 -1.24 0.43
N VAL A 78 -2.34 -1.93 0.41
CA VAL A 78 -2.72 -2.98 1.35
C VAL A 78 -2.64 -4.32 0.64
N TYR A 79 -1.78 -5.21 1.16
CA TYR A 79 -1.65 -6.59 0.72
C TYR A 79 -2.38 -7.49 1.71
N ASP A 80 -3.63 -7.81 1.35
CA ASP A 80 -4.52 -8.67 2.14
C ASP A 80 -4.66 -10.03 1.43
N PRO A 81 -4.10 -11.12 1.98
CA PRO A 81 -4.15 -12.42 1.33
C PRO A 81 -5.53 -13.08 1.36
N ILE A 82 -6.49 -12.65 2.19
CA ILE A 82 -7.83 -13.26 2.23
C ILE A 82 -8.73 -12.76 1.10
N VAL A 83 -8.60 -11.50 0.71
CA VAL A 83 -9.76 -10.78 0.17
C VAL A 83 -9.99 -10.99 -1.34
N PRO A 84 -11.22 -11.40 -1.75
CA PRO A 84 -11.60 -11.57 -3.15
C PRO A 84 -12.12 -10.28 -3.83
N GLN A 85 -12.15 -10.32 -5.18
CA GLN A 85 -12.23 -9.18 -6.11
C GLN A 85 -13.48 -8.28 -6.04
N LYS A 86 -14.57 -8.65 -5.35
CA LYS A 86 -15.89 -8.00 -5.52
C LYS A 86 -16.27 -7.00 -4.41
N HIS A 87 -15.82 -7.22 -3.17
CA HIS A 87 -16.10 -6.34 -2.01
C HIS A 87 -14.82 -5.97 -1.25
N SER A 88 -13.69 -5.98 -1.96
CA SER A 88 -12.38 -5.95 -1.34
C SER A 88 -12.13 -4.73 -0.45
N VAL A 89 -12.63 -3.57 -0.88
CA VAL A 89 -12.53 -2.31 -0.13
C VAL A 89 -13.19 -2.38 1.23
N ILE A 90 -14.47 -2.73 1.28
CA ILE A 90 -15.26 -2.67 2.51
C ILE A 90 -14.77 -3.73 3.51
N GLU A 91 -14.42 -4.92 3.02
CA GLU A 91 -13.94 -6.01 3.86
C GLU A 91 -12.53 -5.74 4.42
N THR A 92 -11.62 -5.22 3.58
CA THR A 92 -10.23 -4.92 3.98
C THR A 92 -10.18 -3.68 4.88
N LEU A 93 -10.89 -2.60 4.53
CA LEU A 93 -10.88 -1.34 5.28
C LEU A 93 -11.95 -1.28 6.35
N ASN A 94 -12.03 -2.33 7.16
CA ASN A 94 -12.80 -2.31 8.40
C ASN A 94 -12.14 -1.40 9.45
N ASP A 95 -12.81 -1.19 10.59
CA ASP A 95 -12.37 -0.29 11.65
C ASP A 95 -10.96 -0.59 12.15
N SER A 96 -10.63 -1.87 12.39
CA SER A 96 -9.32 -2.29 12.89
C SER A 96 -8.19 -1.91 11.93
N VAL A 97 -8.39 -2.10 10.63
CA VAL A 97 -7.38 -1.78 9.60
C VAL A 97 -7.28 -0.26 9.41
N ARG A 98 -8.40 0.45 9.36
CA ARG A 98 -8.42 1.92 9.19
C ARG A 98 -7.73 2.63 10.34
N GLU A 99 -7.96 2.20 11.58
CA GLU A 99 -7.30 2.77 12.76
C GLU A 99 -5.78 2.59 12.68
N GLN A 100 -5.31 1.39 12.32
CA GLN A 100 -3.87 1.13 12.19
C GLN A 100 -3.24 1.90 11.03
N ILE A 101 -3.93 2.04 9.88
CA ILE A 101 -3.47 2.90 8.77
C ILE A 101 -3.40 4.37 9.24
N LEU A 102 -4.39 4.85 9.98
CA LEU A 102 -4.42 6.20 10.53
C LEU A 102 -3.27 6.45 11.50
N VAL A 103 -2.98 5.50 12.39
CA VAL A 103 -1.83 5.60 13.31
C VAL A 103 -0.51 5.58 12.54
N MET A 104 -0.36 4.70 11.56
CA MET A 104 0.89 4.52 10.81
C MET A 104 1.20 5.67 9.86
N PHE A 105 0.19 6.28 9.25
CA PHE A 105 0.40 7.24 8.16
C PHE A 105 -0.29 8.58 8.36
N GLY A 106 -1.26 8.70 9.28
CA GLY A 106 -2.07 9.91 9.44
C GLY A 106 -1.24 11.16 9.78
N HIS A 107 -0.11 11.01 10.47
CA HIS A 107 0.78 12.16 10.75
C HIS A 107 1.56 12.66 9.53
N LEU A 108 1.55 11.93 8.42
CA LEU A 108 2.24 12.29 7.19
C LEU A 108 1.40 13.20 6.27
N TYR A 109 0.11 13.36 6.57
CA TYR A 109 -0.84 14.06 5.71
C TYR A 109 -1.56 15.20 6.44
N GLN A 110 -1.96 16.21 5.68
CA GLN A 110 -2.89 17.23 6.18
C GLN A 110 -4.31 16.63 6.27
N ASP A 111 -5.18 17.26 7.07
CA ASP A 111 -6.51 16.73 7.34
C ASP A 111 -7.38 16.64 6.08
N ASP A 112 -7.26 17.60 5.16
CA ASP A 112 -7.97 17.71 3.89
C ASP A 112 -7.23 17.09 2.70
N GLU A 113 -6.02 16.55 2.92
CA GLU A 113 -5.22 15.96 1.85
C GLU A 113 -5.83 14.62 1.38
N ILE A 114 -6.03 14.50 0.07
CA ILE A 114 -6.51 13.26 -0.56
C ILE A 114 -5.37 12.25 -0.61
N VAL A 115 -5.61 11.09 0.00
CA VAL A 115 -4.74 9.91 0.02
C VAL A 115 -5.43 8.77 -0.72
N GLU A 116 -4.66 8.02 -1.50
CA GLU A 116 -5.11 6.80 -2.16
C GLU A 116 -4.78 5.57 -1.28
N ILE A 117 -5.80 4.83 -0.88
CA ILE A 117 -5.63 3.49 -0.33
C ILE A 117 -5.93 2.49 -1.45
N ALA A 118 -4.91 1.74 -1.84
CA ALA A 118 -4.96 0.76 -2.91
C ALA A 118 -4.92 -0.65 -2.32
N ILE A 119 -5.88 -1.50 -2.65
CA ILE A 119 -5.89 -2.90 -2.22
C ILE A 119 -5.41 -3.75 -3.37
N GLU A 120 -4.37 -4.54 -3.13
CA GLU A 120 -3.83 -5.47 -4.13
C GLU A 120 -4.73 -6.72 -4.21
N THR A 121 -5.47 -6.81 -5.32
CA THR A 121 -6.44 -7.89 -5.60
C THR A 121 -5.90 -8.94 -6.57
N GLY A 122 -4.67 -8.77 -7.08
CA GLY A 122 -3.97 -9.74 -7.92
C GLY A 122 -3.22 -10.82 -7.13
N LEU A 123 -3.27 -10.80 -5.79
CA LEU A 123 -2.63 -11.79 -4.94
C LEU A 123 -3.20 -13.19 -5.13
N SER A 124 -2.36 -14.20 -4.89
CA SER A 124 -2.84 -15.56 -4.62
C SER A 124 -3.68 -15.56 -3.34
N THR A 125 -4.97 -15.90 -3.49
CA THR A 125 -5.93 -15.89 -2.38
C THR A 125 -5.66 -17.03 -1.39
N GLN A 126 -5.61 -16.69 -0.11
CA GLN A 126 -5.59 -17.62 1.00
C GLN A 126 -6.97 -18.26 1.18
N ASN A 127 -7.00 -19.59 1.18
CA ASN A 127 -8.23 -20.38 1.39
C ASN A 127 -8.23 -21.17 2.71
N ASP A 128 -7.28 -20.88 3.60
CA ASP A 128 -7.10 -21.53 4.89
C ASP A 128 -7.15 -20.50 6.05
N CYS A 129 -7.10 -20.96 7.31
CA CYS A 129 -7.19 -20.09 8.49
C CYS A 129 -5.85 -19.81 9.20
N TRP A 130 -4.71 -20.20 8.62
CA TRP A 130 -3.42 -20.21 9.32
C TRP A 130 -2.26 -19.60 8.55
N SER A 131 -2.30 -19.54 7.22
CA SER A 131 -1.16 -19.16 6.38
C SER A 131 -0.93 -17.65 6.25
N CYS A 132 -1.84 -16.83 6.77
CA CYS A 132 -1.74 -15.38 6.71
C CYS A 132 -0.42 -14.79 7.21
N GLY A 133 0.10 -15.30 8.32
CA GLY A 133 1.39 -14.85 8.85
C GLY A 133 2.56 -15.22 7.92
N LEU A 134 2.54 -16.40 7.31
CA LEU A 134 3.54 -16.84 6.34
C LEU A 134 3.48 -15.98 5.07
N ARG A 135 2.26 -15.70 4.58
CA ARG A 135 2.07 -14.81 3.43
C ARG A 135 2.55 -13.39 3.74
N ALA A 136 2.26 -12.86 4.93
CA ALA A 136 2.71 -11.54 5.35
C ALA A 136 4.25 -11.41 5.40
N VAL A 137 4.97 -12.38 5.97
CA VAL A 137 6.44 -12.35 5.96
C VAL A 137 6.99 -12.48 4.54
N ALA A 138 6.39 -13.31 3.69
CA ALA A 138 6.80 -13.46 2.30
C ALA A 138 6.57 -12.18 1.49
N PHE A 139 5.42 -11.52 1.67
CA PHE A 139 5.10 -10.24 1.05
C PHE A 139 6.10 -9.17 1.48
N THR A 140 6.36 -9.06 2.79
CA THR A 140 7.33 -8.10 3.34
C THR A 140 8.72 -8.32 2.75
N THR A 141 9.17 -9.58 2.68
CA THR A 141 10.46 -9.95 2.06
C THR A 141 10.55 -9.47 0.62
N HIS A 142 9.55 -9.80 -0.20
CA HIS A 142 9.54 -9.43 -1.61
C HIS A 142 9.44 -7.92 -1.80
N LEU A 143 8.59 -7.22 -1.04
CA LEU A 143 8.47 -5.77 -1.10
C LEU A 143 9.79 -5.05 -0.82
N LEU A 144 10.57 -5.54 0.14
CA LEU A 144 11.90 -4.99 0.46
C LEU A 144 12.93 -5.26 -0.63
N LEU A 145 12.78 -6.35 -1.38
CA LEU A 145 13.58 -6.66 -2.54
C LEU A 145 13.10 -5.95 -3.82
N GLY A 146 12.05 -5.12 -3.75
CA GLY A 146 11.46 -4.46 -4.91
C GLY A 146 10.64 -5.39 -5.81
N ILE A 147 10.28 -6.57 -5.31
CA ILE A 147 9.50 -7.60 -6.01
C ILE A 147 8.02 -7.43 -5.63
N ASN A 148 7.14 -7.36 -6.62
CA ASN A 148 5.70 -7.27 -6.36
C ASN A 148 5.15 -8.64 -5.90
N PRO A 149 4.58 -8.75 -4.68
CA PRO A 149 4.02 -10.00 -4.18
C PRO A 149 2.92 -10.62 -5.05
N ALA A 150 2.17 -9.81 -5.81
CA ALA A 150 1.11 -10.30 -6.72
C ALA A 150 1.66 -11.18 -7.85
N ASN A 151 2.94 -11.07 -8.18
CA ASN A 151 3.54 -11.86 -9.25
C ASN A 151 3.98 -13.25 -8.78
N TYR A 152 3.76 -13.63 -7.52
CA TYR A 152 4.32 -14.86 -6.94
C TYR A 152 3.26 -15.75 -6.28
N GLU A 153 3.43 -17.06 -6.44
CA GLU A 153 2.81 -18.08 -5.61
C GLU A 153 3.84 -18.53 -4.57
N TYR A 154 3.47 -18.53 -3.29
CA TYR A 154 4.39 -18.83 -2.21
C TYR A 154 4.30 -20.29 -1.77
N ASP A 155 5.45 -20.93 -1.64
CA ASP A 155 5.57 -22.24 -1.01
C ASP A 155 5.64 -22.03 0.50
N LEU A 156 4.49 -22.19 1.17
CA LEU A 156 4.33 -21.89 2.59
C LEU A 156 5.27 -22.70 3.51
N GLU A 157 5.68 -23.90 3.09
CA GLU A 157 6.65 -24.69 3.84
C GLU A 157 8.05 -24.09 3.73
N LYS A 158 8.46 -23.68 2.52
CA LYS A 158 9.74 -22.99 2.31
C LYS A 158 9.77 -21.63 2.98
N VAL A 159 8.68 -20.87 2.92
CA VAL A 159 8.55 -19.60 3.65
C VAL A 159 8.80 -19.84 5.13
N GLY A 160 8.12 -20.81 5.75
CA GLY A 160 8.28 -21.09 7.18
C GLY A 160 9.70 -21.52 7.56
N LYS A 161 10.33 -22.38 6.76
CA LYS A 161 11.73 -22.79 6.98
C LYS A 161 12.68 -21.60 6.89
N PHE A 162 12.55 -20.80 5.82
CA PHE A 162 13.36 -19.61 5.59
C PHE A 162 13.20 -18.60 6.72
N THR A 163 11.97 -18.29 7.15
CA THR A 163 11.72 -17.41 8.30
C THR A 163 12.48 -17.87 9.55
N MET A 164 12.39 -19.16 9.89
CA MET A 164 13.07 -19.70 11.08
C MET A 164 14.59 -19.74 10.94
N GLU A 165 15.12 -19.92 9.73
CA GLU A 165 16.55 -19.83 9.46
C GLU A 165 17.05 -18.40 9.68
N ILE A 166 16.39 -17.41 9.09
CA ILE A 166 16.75 -15.98 9.22
C ILE A 166 16.71 -15.52 10.68
N ILE A 167 15.67 -15.89 11.45
CA ILE A 167 15.56 -15.53 12.88
C ILE A 167 16.76 -16.06 13.69
N LYS A 168 17.25 -17.26 13.35
CA LYS A 168 18.38 -17.89 14.05
C LYS A 168 19.74 -17.36 13.61
N MET A 169 19.80 -16.64 12.50
CA MET A 169 21.05 -16.03 12.03
C MET A 169 21.38 -14.82 12.90
N ASP A 170 22.66 -14.69 13.25
CA ASP A 170 23.13 -13.56 14.05
C ASP A 170 22.93 -12.24 13.30
N ARG A 171 23.39 -12.18 12.03
CA ARG A 171 23.23 -11.01 11.18
C ARG A 171 23.06 -11.43 9.70
N PRO A 172 21.82 -11.64 9.23
CA PRO A 172 21.57 -11.93 7.82
C PRO A 172 21.86 -10.68 6.99
N ASP A 173 22.56 -10.84 5.87
CA ASP A 173 22.75 -9.76 4.91
C ASP A 173 21.70 -9.82 3.79
N ARG A 174 21.64 -8.75 2.98
CA ARG A 174 20.70 -8.65 1.86
C ARG A 174 20.84 -9.79 0.84
N ASN A 175 22.05 -10.34 0.63
CA ASN A 175 22.26 -11.42 -0.34
C ASN A 175 21.64 -12.72 0.15
N VAL A 176 21.76 -13.01 1.45
CA VAL A 176 21.07 -14.14 2.08
C VAL A 176 19.56 -14.00 1.89
N ILE A 177 19.01 -12.81 2.17
CA ILE A 177 17.58 -12.54 1.98
C ILE A 177 17.15 -12.74 0.52
N ALA A 178 17.90 -12.16 -0.43
CA ALA A 178 17.61 -12.25 -1.86
C ALA A 178 17.75 -13.67 -2.43
N SER A 179 18.57 -14.53 -1.81
CA SER A 179 18.73 -15.93 -2.22
C SER A 179 17.57 -16.84 -1.78
N GLY A 180 16.68 -16.35 -0.90
CA GLY A 180 15.56 -17.11 -0.37
C GLY A 180 14.58 -17.57 -1.44
N GLN A 181 14.53 -18.88 -1.70
CA GLN A 181 13.58 -19.47 -2.65
C GLN A 181 12.23 -19.77 -1.97
N ILE A 182 11.49 -18.73 -1.64
CA ILE A 182 10.22 -18.82 -0.88
C ILE A 182 8.96 -19.00 -1.74
N GLY A 183 9.09 -18.96 -3.07
CA GLY A 183 7.96 -19.08 -4.00
C GLY A 183 8.39 -19.22 -5.45
N GLN A 184 7.41 -19.14 -6.35
CA GLN A 184 7.60 -19.19 -7.80
C GLN A 184 6.85 -18.03 -8.45
N GLU A 185 7.47 -17.41 -9.44
CA GLU A 185 6.84 -16.36 -10.24
C GLU A 185 5.73 -16.96 -11.12
N ILE A 186 4.54 -16.34 -11.08
CA ILE A 186 3.38 -16.75 -11.86
C ILE A 186 3.41 -16.01 -13.20
N LYS A 187 3.70 -16.73 -14.29
CA LYS A 187 3.69 -16.16 -15.64
C LYS A 187 2.30 -15.65 -16.01
N GLY A 188 2.21 -14.36 -16.33
CA GLY A 188 0.99 -13.74 -16.83
C GLY A 188 0.03 -13.24 -15.75
N ASN A 189 0.31 -13.47 -14.45
CA ASN A 189 -0.44 -12.78 -13.41
C ASN A 189 -0.10 -11.29 -13.45
N LYS A 190 -1.10 -10.44 -13.21
CA LYS A 190 -0.92 -9.00 -13.19
C LYS A 190 -1.47 -8.46 -11.89
N SER A 191 -0.62 -7.74 -11.16
CA SER A 191 -1.04 -6.82 -10.11
C SER A 191 -2.28 -6.05 -10.54
N CYS A 192 -3.25 -5.99 -9.65
CA CYS A 192 -4.54 -5.38 -9.87
C CYS A 192 -4.94 -4.62 -8.60
N LEU A 193 -4.83 -3.30 -8.65
CA LEU A 193 -5.17 -2.44 -7.52
C LEU A 193 -6.63 -2.00 -7.59
N THR A 194 -7.36 -2.18 -6.50
CA THR A 194 -8.63 -1.49 -6.26
C THR A 194 -8.35 -0.25 -5.41
N ILE A 195 -8.58 0.94 -5.96
CA ILE A 195 -8.18 2.20 -5.31
C ILE A 195 -9.40 2.93 -4.76
N VAL A 196 -9.28 3.41 -3.52
CA VAL A 196 -10.17 4.40 -2.93
C VAL A 196 -9.40 5.67 -2.57
N ARG A 197 -10.09 6.80 -2.66
CA ARG A 197 -9.58 8.11 -2.27
C ARG A 197 -10.27 8.52 -0.99
N VAL A 198 -9.45 8.87 0.00
CA VAL A 198 -9.90 9.17 1.36
C VAL A 198 -9.13 10.37 1.90
N THR A 199 -9.62 10.97 2.98
CA THR A 199 -8.93 12.04 3.70
C THR A 199 -8.63 11.63 5.13
N LYS A 200 -7.62 12.26 5.73
CA LYS A 200 -7.29 12.03 7.15
C LYS A 200 -8.39 12.58 8.07
N GLY A 201 -9.01 13.72 7.72
CA GLY A 201 -10.11 14.32 8.48
C GLY A 201 -11.31 13.39 8.62
N GLU A 202 -11.58 12.58 7.60
CA GLU A 202 -12.59 11.52 7.61
C GLU A 202 -12.06 10.20 8.19
N LYS A 203 -10.88 10.21 8.80
CA LYS A 203 -10.21 9.04 9.39
C LYS A 203 -10.08 7.89 8.39
N PHE A 204 -9.78 8.22 7.14
CA PHE A 204 -9.70 7.27 6.04
C PHE A 204 -10.96 6.43 5.83
N ALA A 205 -12.14 6.97 6.18
CA ALA A 205 -13.42 6.35 5.86
C ALA A 205 -13.70 6.34 4.36
N VAL A 206 -14.47 5.35 3.92
CA VAL A 206 -14.97 5.25 2.55
C VAL A 206 -16.45 5.60 2.56
N GLU A 207 -16.87 6.63 1.83
CA GLU A 207 -18.29 6.96 1.70
C GLU A 207 -19.02 5.91 0.84
N ASN A 208 -20.21 5.49 1.28
CA ASN A 208 -21.12 4.63 0.52
C ASN A 208 -21.68 5.39 -0.70
N GLY A 209 -20.86 5.61 -1.72
CA GLY A 209 -21.30 6.31 -2.93
C GLY A 209 -20.19 6.73 -3.89
N THR A 210 -18.93 6.74 -3.47
CA THR A 210 -17.83 7.07 -4.38
C THR A 210 -17.62 5.95 -5.39
N ALA A 211 -17.82 6.27 -6.66
CA ALA A 211 -17.44 5.42 -7.79
C ALA A 211 -16.01 4.91 -7.57
N TYR A 212 -15.88 3.61 -7.31
CA TYR A 212 -14.60 2.92 -7.33
C TYR A 212 -13.93 3.27 -8.65
N VAL A 213 -12.86 4.06 -8.62
CA VAL A 213 -12.01 4.17 -9.80
C VAL A 213 -11.25 2.86 -9.84
N ILE A 214 -11.86 1.86 -10.49
CA ILE A 214 -11.19 0.64 -10.93
C ILE A 214 -10.25 1.06 -12.07
N SER A 215 -9.22 1.85 -11.76
CA SER A 215 -8.07 1.92 -12.64
C SER A 215 -7.28 0.65 -12.38
N LYS A 216 -7.48 -0.36 -13.24
CA LYS A 216 -6.53 -1.47 -13.34
C LYS A 216 -5.20 -0.89 -13.83
N GLN A 217 -4.38 -0.40 -12.91
CA GLN A 217 -3.03 0.04 -13.22
C GLN A 217 -2.12 -1.19 -13.19
N SER A 218 -1.58 -1.57 -14.34
CA SER A 218 -0.44 -2.48 -14.43
C SER A 218 0.77 -1.71 -13.91
N SER A 219 1.31 -2.08 -12.75
CA SER A 219 2.48 -1.43 -12.15
C SER A 219 3.77 -1.81 -12.90
N MET A 220 3.94 -1.34 -14.13
CA MET A 220 5.28 -1.29 -14.75
C MET A 220 5.93 0.05 -14.42
N GLU A 221 6.22 0.27 -13.15
CA GLU A 221 7.26 1.21 -12.73
C GLU A 221 8.23 0.42 -11.84
N PRO A 222 9.53 0.41 -12.15
CA PRO A 222 10.49 -0.32 -11.35
C PRO A 222 10.55 0.31 -9.96
N LEU A 223 10.23 -0.49 -8.93
CA LEU A 223 10.16 -0.02 -7.55
C LEU A 223 11.51 0.45 -7.01
N LEU A 224 12.63 0.08 -7.65
CA LEU A 224 14.00 0.43 -7.30
C LEU A 224 14.88 0.30 -8.55
N ASN A 225 15.30 1.41 -9.18
CA ASN A 225 16.61 1.49 -9.86
C ASN A 225 17.00 2.93 -10.22
N ASN A 226 18.28 3.23 -9.99
CA ASN A 226 18.97 4.51 -10.09
C ASN A 226 19.13 5.04 -11.52
N GLU A 227 19.21 6.38 -11.60
CA GLU A 227 19.93 7.21 -12.59
C GLU A 227 19.94 6.73 -14.05
N GLN A 228 19.06 7.31 -14.89
CA GLN A 228 19.46 8.00 -16.14
C GLN A 228 18.28 8.61 -16.92
N GLU A 229 18.54 9.83 -17.37
CA GLU A 229 17.97 10.63 -18.46
C GLU A 229 16.49 10.48 -18.86
N VAL A 230 15.79 11.59 -18.62
CA VAL A 230 14.47 11.91 -19.17
C VAL A 230 14.54 11.96 -20.70
N ILE A 231 14.02 10.94 -21.37
CA ILE A 231 13.63 11.03 -22.78
C ILE A 231 12.11 11.16 -22.82
N ILE A 232 11.64 12.39 -23.10
CA ILE A 232 10.22 12.70 -23.29
C ILE A 232 9.77 12.14 -24.65
N PRO A 233 8.77 11.23 -24.72
CA PRO A 233 8.17 10.85 -25.99
C PRO A 233 7.25 11.97 -26.51
N LYS A 234 7.49 12.36 -27.76
CA LYS A 234 6.91 13.50 -28.49
C LYS A 234 5.43 13.33 -28.94
N GLU A 235 4.59 12.64 -28.18
CA GLU A 235 3.24 12.26 -28.68
C GLU A 235 2.03 12.89 -27.95
N ASN A 236 2.22 13.89 -27.08
CA ASN A 236 1.09 14.53 -26.39
C ASN A 236 0.90 16.04 -26.62
N GLU A 237 1.64 16.67 -27.54
CA GLU A 237 1.43 18.10 -27.86
C GLU A 237 0.16 18.36 -28.71
N GLU A 238 -0.38 17.36 -29.42
CA GLU A 238 -1.55 17.57 -30.30
C GLU A 238 -2.92 17.52 -29.60
N LYS A 239 -3.02 17.01 -28.37
CA LYS A 239 -4.29 16.97 -27.64
C LYS A 239 -4.54 18.18 -26.73
N LEU A 240 -3.51 18.99 -26.46
CA LEU A 240 -3.65 20.21 -25.65
C LEU A 240 -4.08 21.44 -26.47
N SER A 241 -3.78 21.48 -27.77
CA SER A 241 -4.13 22.61 -28.65
C SER A 241 -5.61 22.65 -29.07
N ILE A 242 -6.31 21.52 -28.98
CA ILE A 242 -7.74 21.41 -29.34
C ILE A 242 -8.67 21.86 -28.18
N LEU A 243 -8.19 21.85 -26.94
CA LEU A 243 -8.97 22.29 -25.77
C LEU A 243 -8.88 23.79 -25.49
N LEU A 244 -7.89 24.50 -26.05
CA LEU A 244 -7.69 25.93 -25.88
C LEU A 244 -8.37 26.81 -26.95
N SER A 245 -8.96 26.22 -28.00
CA SER A 245 -9.60 26.96 -29.11
C SER A 245 -11.13 26.97 -29.08
N LYS A 246 -11.77 26.49 -28.01
CA LYS A 246 -13.25 26.39 -27.92
C LYS A 246 -13.93 27.27 -26.87
N ASN A 247 -13.21 28.17 -26.19
CA ASN A 247 -13.79 29.05 -25.17
C ASN A 247 -13.81 30.53 -25.50
N ASP A 248 -13.46 30.93 -26.72
CA ASP A 248 -13.71 32.28 -27.21
C ASP A 248 -14.85 32.24 -28.24
N ASP A 249 -16.08 32.35 -27.75
CA ASP A 249 -17.12 33.14 -28.43
C ASP A 249 -18.42 33.15 -27.63
N ARG A 250 -18.63 34.28 -26.95
CA ARG A 250 -19.86 35.10 -26.84
C ARG A 250 -20.11 35.57 -25.42
N ASN A 251 -19.46 36.68 -25.10
CA ASN A 251 -19.96 37.63 -24.14
C ASN A 251 -20.36 38.89 -24.91
N ARG A 252 -21.65 39.25 -24.93
CA ARG A 252 -22.10 40.64 -25.17
C ARG A 252 -23.57 40.88 -24.82
N ASN A 253 -23.74 41.94 -24.01
CA ASN A 253 -24.90 42.78 -23.69
C ASN A 253 -25.70 42.35 -22.44
N ASN A 254 -25.41 42.91 -21.25
CA ASN A 254 -25.66 44.26 -20.69
C ASN A 254 -27.14 44.64 -20.48
N ASP A 255 -27.46 44.78 -19.18
CA ASP A 255 -28.20 45.85 -18.48
C ASP A 255 -29.63 46.21 -18.89
N ASN A 256 -30.57 46.05 -17.95
CA ASN A 256 -30.99 47.20 -17.13
C ASN A 256 -31.94 46.84 -15.98
N ASP A 257 -31.73 47.58 -14.89
CA ASP A 257 -32.30 47.46 -13.56
C ASP A 257 -33.78 47.83 -13.43
N LYS A 258 -34.43 47.13 -12.49
CA LYS A 258 -35.73 47.47 -11.92
C LYS A 258 -35.62 48.72 -11.04
N LYS A 259 -36.35 49.78 -11.39
CA LYS A 259 -36.71 50.86 -10.46
C LYS A 259 -37.94 50.47 -9.64
N ASN A 260 -37.76 50.35 -8.32
CA ASN A 260 -38.80 50.56 -7.33
C ASN A 260 -38.91 52.05 -7.01
N GLY A 261 -40.13 52.59 -6.96
CA GLY A 261 -40.40 53.95 -6.49
C GLY A 261 -41.90 54.25 -6.48
N ASN A 262 -42.44 54.44 -5.26
CA ASN A 262 -43.79 54.87 -4.91
C ASN A 262 -44.28 56.07 -5.74
N ILE A 263 -45.53 56.06 -6.23
CA ILE A 263 -46.80 56.59 -5.68
C ILE A 263 -47.91 56.20 -6.67
#